data_AF-A0A919VU70-F1
#
_entry.id   AF-A0A919VU70-F1
#
_cell.length_a   1.000
_cell.length_b   1.000
_cell.length_c   1.000
_cell.angle_alpha   90.00
_cell.angle_beta   90.00
_cell.angle_gamma   90.00
#
_symmetry.space_group_name_H-M   'P 1'
#
loop_
_entity.id
_entity.type
_entity.pdbx_description
1 polymer ?
#
loop_
_entity_poly.entity_id
_entity_poly.type
_entity_poly.pdbx_seq_one_letter_code
_entity_poly.pdbx_strand_id
1 'polypeptide(L)'
;MWPGYIERQYKPCADDQDDIRGKAANNKNSFGGDLCWLKPEGNATISFNGRATELVKSSGDRWKGVSDDGSRIELLMDPSYDNGDTDGEYWKVTTTDGIQYFFGRSKGPAGASGATATKSVWTVPVYGNHPDEPGYAVGDFAASRTTQAWRWNLDYVADTHGNTMSHFHPAKRLASTWCRTRMAARSPSHGAGSNAP
;
A
#
# COMPACT_ATOMS: atom_id res chain seq x y z
N MET A 1 5.40 11.52 -23.07
CA MET A 1 4.42 12.15 -22.16
C MET A 1 4.05 11.11 -21.12
N TRP A 2 4.29 11.38 -19.84
CA TRP A 2 4.10 10.42 -18.75
C TRP A 2 2.64 10.46 -18.26
N PRO A 3 1.93 9.33 -18.16
CA PRO A 3 0.47 9.30 -17.95
C PRO A 3 0.03 9.76 -16.55
N GLY A 4 0.90 9.66 -15.54
CA GLY A 4 0.65 10.11 -14.17
C GLY A 4 0.61 8.95 -13.17
N TYR A 5 0.78 9.28 -11.89
CA TYR A 5 0.69 8.32 -10.78
C TYR A 5 0.27 9.01 -9.48
N ILE A 6 -0.17 8.21 -8.51
CA ILE A 6 -0.26 8.58 -7.11
C ILE A 6 0.66 7.66 -6.32
N GLU A 7 1.37 8.20 -5.36
CA GLU A 7 2.29 7.48 -4.50
C GLU A 7 1.96 7.67 -3.04
N ARG A 8 2.35 6.67 -2.26
CA ARG A 8 2.26 6.63 -0.82
C ARG A 8 3.62 6.27 -0.24
N GLN A 9 3.98 6.96 0.83
CA GLN A 9 5.19 6.64 1.60
C GLN A 9 4.86 5.78 2.83
N TYR A 10 5.82 4.93 3.17
CA TYR A 10 5.86 4.16 4.40
C TYR A 10 7.07 4.58 5.21
N LYS A 11 7.04 4.36 6.52
CA LYS A 11 8.17 4.67 7.40
C LYS A 11 8.96 3.40 7.75
N PRO A 12 10.27 3.51 8.04
CA PRO A 12 11.00 2.40 8.62
C PRO A 12 10.37 1.94 9.94
N CYS A 13 10.26 0.63 10.15
CA CYS A 13 9.75 0.06 11.40
C CYS A 13 10.61 0.39 12.61
N ALA A 14 11.92 0.61 12.42
CA ALA A 14 12.81 1.06 13.48
C ALA A 14 12.43 2.45 14.03
N ASP A 15 11.79 3.28 13.20
CA ASP A 15 11.33 4.62 13.56
C ASP A 15 9.86 4.62 14.03
N ASP A 16 9.28 3.44 14.22
CA ASP A 16 7.91 3.26 14.67
C ASP A 16 7.83 2.26 15.81
N GLN A 17 8.31 2.65 16.97
CA GLN A 17 8.33 1.79 18.15
C GLN A 17 7.59 2.39 19.34
N ASP A 18 7.18 3.66 19.28
CA ASP A 18 6.53 4.35 20.39
C ASP A 18 5.08 3.91 20.56
N ASP A 19 4.58 3.97 21.80
CA ASP A 19 3.19 3.58 22.08
C ASP A 19 2.21 4.59 21.45
N ILE A 20 1.28 4.11 20.63
CA ILE A 20 0.24 4.93 20.02
C ILE A 20 -1.05 4.78 20.80
N ARG A 21 -1.52 5.87 21.42
CA ARG A 21 -2.78 5.91 22.21
C ARG A 21 -2.81 4.85 23.33
N GLY A 22 -1.66 4.65 23.99
CA GLY A 22 -1.51 3.66 25.07
C GLY A 22 -1.45 2.20 24.60
N LYS A 23 -1.34 1.96 23.28
CA LYS A 23 -1.15 0.61 22.72
C LYS A 23 0.30 0.45 22.30
N ALA A 24 0.97 -0.53 22.90
CA ALA A 24 2.38 -0.80 22.64
C ALA A 24 2.61 -1.42 21.25
N ALA A 25 3.70 -1.00 20.61
CA ALA A 25 4.18 -1.61 19.37
C ALA A 25 4.73 -3.02 19.65
N ASN A 26 4.47 -3.98 18.75
CA ASN A 26 4.99 -5.36 18.88
C ASN A 26 6.43 -5.53 18.33
N ASN A 27 7.08 -4.45 17.92
CA ASN A 27 8.36 -4.43 17.20
C ASN A 27 9.51 -3.74 17.96
N LYS A 28 9.41 -3.56 19.29
CA LYS A 28 10.40 -2.83 20.14
C LYS A 28 11.85 -3.30 19.99
N ASN A 29 12.07 -4.54 19.54
CA ASN A 29 13.40 -5.14 19.34
C ASN A 29 13.75 -5.32 17.84
N SER A 30 13.00 -4.68 16.93
CA SER A 30 13.19 -4.76 15.49
C SER A 30 13.86 -3.48 14.96
N PHE A 31 15.08 -3.63 14.47
CA PHE A 31 15.92 -2.52 13.96
C PHE A 31 16.20 -2.65 12.46
N GLY A 32 15.44 -3.50 11.75
CA GLY A 32 15.62 -3.76 10.32
C GLY A 32 15.03 -2.67 9.42
N GLY A 33 15.41 -2.67 8.15
CA GLY A 33 14.86 -1.79 7.12
C GLY A 33 13.48 -2.22 6.58
N ASP A 34 12.66 -2.89 7.41
CA ASP A 34 11.28 -3.22 7.06
C ASP A 34 10.42 -1.95 7.10
N LEU A 35 9.42 -1.89 6.23
CA LEU A 35 8.50 -0.76 6.14
C LEU A 35 7.29 -1.02 7.03
N CYS A 36 7.00 -0.09 7.94
CA CYS A 36 5.83 -0.13 8.80
C CYS A 36 4.72 0.76 8.25
N TRP A 37 3.50 0.39 8.62
CA TRP A 37 2.31 1.12 8.26
C TRP A 37 2.45 2.58 8.70
N LEU A 38 2.14 3.49 7.78
CA LEU A 38 1.93 4.88 8.11
C LEU A 38 0.46 5.17 7.81
N LYS A 39 -0.19 5.78 8.80
CA LYS A 39 -1.59 6.17 8.70
C LYS A 39 -1.83 6.97 7.41
N PRO A 40 -2.86 6.61 6.64
CA PRO A 40 -3.07 7.16 5.32
C PRO A 40 -3.49 8.62 5.34
N GLU A 41 -3.85 9.24 6.48
CA GLU A 41 -4.46 10.59 6.50
C GLU A 41 -3.62 11.74 5.88
N GLY A 42 -2.34 11.54 5.54
CA GLY A 42 -1.50 12.59 4.95
C GLY A 42 -0.15 12.11 4.38
N ASN A 43 -0.09 10.95 3.74
CA ASN A 43 1.17 10.38 3.21
C ASN A 43 1.13 10.08 1.71
N ALA A 44 0.23 10.73 0.96
CA ALA A 44 0.07 10.52 -0.48
C ALA A 44 0.48 11.75 -1.30
N THR A 45 1.01 11.54 -2.50
CA THR A 45 1.38 12.58 -3.46
C THR A 45 0.87 12.18 -4.84
N ILE A 46 0.30 13.13 -5.59
CA ILE A 46 -0.10 12.93 -6.98
C ILE A 46 0.87 13.61 -7.92
N SER A 47 1.19 12.94 -9.04
CA SER A 47 1.84 13.53 -10.22
C SER A 47 0.91 13.35 -11.42
N PHE A 48 0.28 14.45 -11.84
CA PHE A 48 -0.80 14.45 -12.83
C PHE A 48 -0.87 15.79 -13.57
N ASN A 49 -1.19 15.76 -14.87
CA ASN A 49 -1.28 16.96 -15.73
C ASN A 49 -0.07 17.92 -15.65
N GLY A 50 1.14 17.34 -15.55
CA GLY A 50 2.39 18.10 -15.49
C GLY A 50 2.64 18.81 -14.15
N ARG A 51 1.86 18.50 -13.12
CA ARG A 51 2.01 19.02 -11.75
C ARG A 51 2.19 17.89 -10.75
N ALA A 52 2.85 18.19 -9.65
CA ALA A 52 2.91 17.32 -8.49
C ALA A 52 2.45 18.06 -7.24
N THR A 53 1.59 17.45 -6.43
CA THR A 53 1.12 18.01 -5.16
C THR A 53 0.93 16.91 -4.12
N GLU A 54 1.19 17.23 -2.87
CA GLU A 54 0.78 16.41 -1.73
C GLU A 54 -0.75 16.34 -1.67
N LEU A 55 -1.25 15.21 -1.19
CA LEU A 55 -2.65 14.95 -0.93
C LEU A 55 -2.90 14.89 0.58
N VAL A 56 -3.97 15.54 1.02
CA VAL A 56 -4.44 15.52 2.40
C VAL A 56 -5.85 14.94 2.45
N LYS A 57 -6.11 14.07 3.44
CA LYS A 57 -7.43 13.48 3.60
C LYS A 57 -8.41 14.54 4.11
N SER A 58 -9.54 14.67 3.43
CA SER A 58 -10.60 15.62 3.80
C SER A 58 -11.63 14.96 4.70
N SER A 59 -12.32 13.93 4.19
CA SER A 59 -13.40 13.25 4.92
C SER A 59 -13.76 11.94 4.23
N GLY A 60 -13.95 10.86 4.99
CA GLY A 60 -14.29 9.56 4.40
C GLY A 60 -13.25 9.12 3.37
N ASP A 61 -13.73 8.91 2.13
CA ASP A 61 -12.94 8.54 0.95
C ASP A 61 -12.32 9.75 0.22
N ARG A 62 -12.63 10.99 0.65
CA ARG A 62 -12.25 12.22 -0.05
C ARG A 62 -10.89 12.74 0.37
N TRP A 63 -10.16 13.19 -0.64
CA TRP A 63 -8.85 13.81 -0.53
C TRP A 63 -8.81 15.11 -1.32
N LYS A 64 -7.84 15.95 -0.98
CA LYS A 64 -7.57 17.21 -1.68
C LYS A 64 -6.08 17.37 -1.91
N GLY A 65 -5.71 17.97 -3.05
CA GLY A 65 -4.37 18.48 -3.22
C GLY A 65 -4.13 19.66 -2.29
N VAL A 66 -2.92 19.80 -1.75
CA VAL A 66 -2.50 21.02 -1.04
C VAL A 66 -2.62 22.23 -1.97
N SER A 67 -2.24 22.06 -3.24
CA SER A 67 -2.62 22.98 -4.32
C SER A 67 -3.92 22.51 -4.97
N ASP A 68 -5.06 22.82 -4.36
CA ASP A 68 -6.40 22.44 -4.85
C ASP A 68 -6.68 23.12 -6.21
N ASP A 69 -6.90 22.30 -7.25
CA ASP A 69 -7.25 22.76 -8.60
C ASP A 69 -8.74 22.57 -8.93
N GLY A 70 -9.56 22.21 -7.93
CA GLY A 70 -10.97 21.92 -8.07
C GLY A 70 -11.29 20.48 -8.50
N SER A 71 -10.27 19.64 -8.73
CA SER A 71 -10.48 18.22 -8.99
C SER A 71 -10.98 17.50 -7.74
N ARG A 72 -11.90 16.55 -7.94
CA ARG A 72 -12.38 15.66 -6.88
C ARG A 72 -11.51 14.42 -6.81
N ILE A 73 -10.84 14.20 -5.68
CA ILE A 73 -9.90 13.10 -5.48
C ILE A 73 -10.48 12.12 -4.44
N GLU A 74 -10.52 10.85 -4.80
CA GLU A 74 -11.13 9.76 -4.04
C GLU A 74 -10.16 8.59 -3.91
N LEU A 75 -9.97 8.08 -2.69
CA LEU A 75 -9.32 6.79 -2.44
C LEU A 75 -10.42 5.77 -2.14
N LEU A 76 -10.56 4.79 -3.02
CA LEU A 76 -11.61 3.79 -3.01
C LEU A 76 -11.01 2.40 -2.82
N MET A 77 -11.82 1.44 -2.37
CA MET A 77 -11.42 0.05 -2.17
C MET A 77 -12.40 -0.86 -2.91
N ASP A 78 -11.87 -1.76 -3.73
CA ASP A 78 -12.65 -2.81 -4.38
C ASP A 78 -11.77 -4.06 -4.57
N PRO A 79 -11.83 -5.03 -3.64
CA PRO A 79 -11.04 -6.26 -3.73
C PRO A 79 -11.31 -7.09 -4.98
N SER A 80 -12.45 -6.89 -5.68
CA SER A 80 -12.76 -7.60 -6.92
C SER A 80 -11.84 -7.21 -8.09
N TYR A 81 -11.08 -6.13 -7.94
CA TYR A 81 -10.08 -5.70 -8.91
C TYR A 81 -8.75 -6.46 -8.84
N ASP A 82 -8.50 -7.23 -7.77
CA ASP A 82 -7.31 -8.09 -7.64
C ASP A 82 -6.02 -7.40 -8.12
N ASN A 83 -5.84 -6.15 -7.72
CA ASN A 83 -4.74 -5.30 -8.19
C ASN A 83 -3.40 -5.62 -7.47
N GLY A 84 -3.38 -6.65 -6.64
CA GLY A 84 -2.24 -7.10 -5.84
C GLY A 84 -2.06 -6.35 -4.53
N ASP A 85 -2.80 -5.27 -4.29
CA ASP A 85 -2.98 -4.67 -2.98
C ASP A 85 -3.98 -5.49 -2.16
N THR A 86 -3.73 -5.64 -0.87
CA THR A 86 -4.55 -6.52 -0.02
C THR A 86 -5.96 -5.96 0.20
N ASP A 87 -6.11 -4.63 0.23
CA ASP A 87 -7.38 -3.95 0.46
C ASP A 87 -8.08 -3.60 -0.87
N GLY A 88 -7.38 -3.76 -2.01
CA GLY A 88 -7.88 -3.39 -3.33
C GLY A 88 -7.97 -1.88 -3.51
N GLU A 89 -7.06 -1.12 -2.88
CA GLU A 89 -7.04 0.34 -2.96
C GLU A 89 -6.80 0.83 -4.40
N TYR A 90 -7.55 1.84 -4.83
CA TYR A 90 -7.33 2.56 -6.08
C TYR A 90 -7.80 4.01 -5.95
N TRP A 91 -7.27 4.88 -6.79
CA TRP A 91 -7.63 6.30 -6.79
C TRP A 91 -8.51 6.67 -7.97
N LYS A 92 -9.46 7.55 -7.73
CA LYS A 92 -10.25 8.23 -8.77
C LYS A 92 -10.07 9.73 -8.64
N VAL A 93 -9.67 10.36 -9.75
CA VAL A 93 -9.60 11.81 -9.89
C VAL A 93 -10.64 12.21 -10.93
N THR A 94 -11.56 13.09 -10.56
CA THR A 94 -12.50 13.71 -11.49
C THR A 94 -12.14 15.18 -11.65
N THR A 95 -11.69 15.56 -12.84
CA THR A 95 -11.35 16.95 -13.18
C THR A 95 -12.61 17.79 -13.34
N THR A 96 -12.46 19.12 -13.36
CA THR A 96 -13.59 20.08 -13.42
C THR A 96 -14.39 20.01 -14.72
N ASP A 97 -13.80 19.47 -15.79
CA ASP A 97 -14.47 19.17 -17.06
C ASP A 97 -15.24 17.83 -17.06
N GLY A 98 -15.20 17.08 -15.95
CA GLY A 98 -15.95 15.85 -15.75
C GLY A 98 -15.22 14.57 -16.18
N ILE A 99 -14.01 14.66 -16.74
CA ILE A 99 -13.22 13.48 -17.11
C ILE A 99 -12.78 12.72 -15.85
N GLN A 100 -12.88 11.40 -15.90
CA GLN A 100 -12.52 10.52 -14.79
C GLN A 100 -11.21 9.79 -15.10
N TYR A 101 -10.26 9.91 -14.20
CA TYR A 101 -8.95 9.28 -14.24
C TYR A 101 -8.85 8.30 -13.09
N PHE A 102 -8.52 7.06 -13.40
CA PHE A 102 -8.37 6.00 -12.42
C PHE A 102 -6.92 5.57 -12.38
N PHE A 103 -6.41 5.43 -11.16
CA PHE A 103 -5.05 5.01 -10.90
C PHE A 103 -5.11 3.71 -10.11
N GLY A 104 -4.52 2.66 -10.67
CA GLY A 104 -4.40 1.39 -9.97
C GLY A 104 -5.69 0.56 -9.89
N ARG A 105 -6.66 0.82 -10.79
CA ARG A 105 -7.86 -0.02 -10.88
C ARG A 105 -7.52 -1.46 -11.30
N SER A 106 -6.37 -1.64 -11.97
CA SER A 106 -5.86 -2.91 -12.50
C SER A 106 -6.83 -3.67 -13.42
N LYS A 107 -7.83 -2.97 -13.97
CA LYS A 107 -8.92 -3.55 -14.78
C LYS A 107 -8.94 -2.91 -16.16
N GLY A 108 -8.68 -3.71 -17.19
CA GLY A 108 -8.93 -3.32 -18.58
C GLY A 108 -10.42 -3.44 -18.94
N PRO A 109 -10.82 -3.08 -20.18
CA PRO A 109 -12.21 -3.19 -20.64
C PRO A 109 -12.80 -4.61 -20.52
N ALA A 110 -11.94 -5.64 -20.56
CA ALA A 110 -12.32 -7.06 -20.52
C ALA A 110 -12.20 -7.71 -19.13
N GLY A 111 -11.86 -6.97 -18.07
CA GLY A 111 -11.74 -7.52 -16.71
C GLY A 111 -10.37 -7.32 -16.07
N ALA A 112 -10.20 -7.89 -14.87
CA ALA A 112 -9.06 -7.66 -13.97
C ALA A 112 -8.09 -8.86 -13.89
N SER A 113 -8.36 -9.98 -14.58
CA SER A 113 -7.58 -11.21 -14.43
C SER A 113 -6.78 -11.58 -15.68
N GLY A 114 -5.62 -12.20 -15.44
CA GLY A 114 -4.79 -12.77 -16.50
C GLY A 114 -4.11 -11.71 -17.38
N ALA A 115 -4.17 -11.89 -18.70
CA ALA A 115 -3.43 -11.08 -19.66
C ALA A 115 -4.00 -9.66 -19.84
N THR A 116 -5.20 -9.37 -19.34
CA THR A 116 -5.91 -8.10 -19.55
C THR A 116 -5.81 -7.12 -18.38
N ALA A 117 -5.17 -7.52 -17.28
CA ALA A 117 -4.86 -6.64 -16.16
C ALA A 117 -3.86 -5.55 -16.58
N THR A 118 -4.14 -4.30 -16.24
CA THR A 118 -3.24 -3.17 -16.55
C THR A 118 -1.96 -3.20 -15.70
N LYS A 119 -1.93 -3.97 -14.60
CA LYS A 119 -0.76 -4.13 -13.69
C LYS A 119 -0.25 -2.78 -13.17
N SER A 120 -1.18 -1.84 -12.99
CA SER A 120 -0.93 -0.45 -12.69
C SER A 120 -0.59 -0.16 -11.23
N VAL A 121 -0.75 -1.14 -10.34
CA VAL A 121 -0.41 -1.03 -8.93
C VAL A 121 0.94 -1.69 -8.66
N TRP A 122 1.82 -0.94 -8.00
CA TRP A 122 3.08 -1.43 -7.52
C TRP A 122 3.02 -1.63 -6.01
N THR A 123 3.44 -2.80 -5.57
CA THR A 123 3.26 -3.22 -4.17
C THR A 123 4.57 -3.48 -3.47
N VAL A 124 4.52 -3.40 -2.14
CA VAL A 124 5.60 -3.69 -1.23
C VAL A 124 5.03 -4.36 0.03
N PRO A 125 5.79 -5.25 0.68
CA PRO A 125 5.48 -5.69 2.02
C PRO A 125 5.47 -4.55 3.02
N VAL A 126 4.42 -4.48 3.83
CA VAL A 126 4.28 -3.49 4.90
C VAL A 126 3.85 -4.21 6.17
N TYR A 127 4.45 -3.80 7.28
CA TYR A 127 4.18 -4.37 8.59
C TYR A 127 3.23 -3.48 9.39
N GLY A 128 2.24 -4.08 10.05
CA GLY A 128 1.40 -3.40 11.04
C GLY A 128 1.90 -3.75 12.43
N ASN A 129 2.60 -2.85 13.11
CA ASN A 129 3.22 -3.09 14.40
C ASN A 129 2.37 -2.62 15.59
N HIS A 130 1.30 -1.86 15.32
CA HIS A 130 0.31 -1.47 16.32
C HIS A 130 -1.05 -2.15 16.11
N PRO A 131 -1.85 -2.30 17.17
CA PRO A 131 -3.24 -2.69 17.01
C PRO A 131 -4.01 -1.73 16.08
N ASP A 132 -4.96 -2.29 15.34
CA ASP A 132 -5.77 -1.60 14.32
C ASP A 132 -5.01 -1.24 13.02
N GLU A 133 -3.74 -1.63 12.89
CA GLU A 133 -3.00 -1.50 11.63
C GLU A 133 -3.21 -2.72 10.73
N PRO A 134 -3.24 -2.53 9.40
CA PRO A 134 -3.33 -3.64 8.45
C PRO A 134 -2.26 -4.70 8.67
N GLY A 135 -2.70 -5.95 8.78
CA GLY A 135 -1.82 -7.09 8.98
C GLY A 135 -1.26 -7.25 10.40
N TYR A 136 -1.67 -6.47 11.40
CA TYR A 136 -1.18 -6.62 12.78
C TYR A 136 -1.49 -8.00 13.37
N ALA A 137 -0.45 -8.66 13.91
CA ALA A 137 -0.56 -9.90 14.67
C ALA A 137 -0.07 -9.71 16.12
N VAL A 138 -0.93 -10.02 17.08
CA VAL A 138 -0.65 -9.80 18.51
C VAL A 138 0.60 -10.55 18.94
N GLY A 139 1.61 -9.82 19.41
CA GLY A 139 2.86 -10.39 19.92
C GLY A 139 3.79 -11.02 18.88
N ASP A 140 3.43 -10.98 17.60
CA ASP A 140 4.22 -11.58 16.52
C ASP A 140 4.47 -10.57 15.39
N PHE A 141 5.55 -9.80 15.51
CA PHE A 141 5.94 -8.85 14.48
C PHE A 141 6.28 -9.53 13.14
N ALA A 142 6.80 -10.76 13.13
CA ALA A 142 7.17 -11.43 11.88
C ALA A 142 5.93 -11.83 11.07
N ALA A 143 4.85 -12.22 11.75
CA ALA A 143 3.54 -12.46 11.13
C ALA A 143 2.76 -11.17 10.84
N SER A 144 3.18 -10.03 11.37
CA SER A 144 2.46 -8.76 11.28
C SER A 144 2.61 -8.07 9.93
N ARG A 145 2.32 -8.74 8.81
CA ARG A 145 2.69 -8.30 7.45
C ARG A 145 1.55 -8.43 6.46
N THR A 146 1.37 -7.39 5.64
CA THR A 146 0.44 -7.37 4.50
C THR A 146 1.15 -6.90 3.22
N THR A 147 0.58 -7.20 2.04
CA THR A 147 1.07 -6.64 0.77
C THR A 147 0.27 -5.39 0.46
N GLN A 148 0.95 -4.27 0.36
CA GLN A 148 0.30 -2.96 0.22
C GLN A 148 0.81 -2.21 -1.00
N ALA A 149 -0.05 -1.41 -1.61
CA ALA A 149 0.30 -0.51 -2.69
C ALA A 149 1.16 0.67 -2.19
N TRP A 150 2.18 1.04 -2.95
CA TRP A 150 2.96 2.27 -2.72
C TRP A 150 2.92 3.21 -3.93
N ARG A 151 2.56 2.71 -5.11
CA ARG A 151 2.30 3.52 -6.30
C ARG A 151 1.11 2.95 -7.08
N TRP A 152 0.18 3.82 -7.43
CA TRP A 152 -0.92 3.59 -8.36
C TRP A 152 -0.65 4.40 -9.63
N ASN A 153 -0.36 3.75 -10.74
CA ASN A 153 -0.16 4.41 -12.02
C ASN A 153 -1.51 4.62 -12.71
N LEU A 154 -1.63 5.69 -13.51
CA LEU A 154 -2.84 5.91 -14.32
C LEU A 154 -3.04 4.73 -15.26
N ASP A 155 -4.26 4.19 -15.27
CA ASP A 155 -4.55 2.98 -16.04
C ASP A 155 -5.88 2.97 -16.76
N TYR A 156 -6.81 3.82 -16.37
CA TYR A 156 -8.08 3.95 -17.05
C TYR A 156 -8.56 5.40 -17.05
N VAL A 157 -9.00 5.88 -18.22
CA VAL A 157 -9.58 7.20 -18.41
C VAL A 157 -10.95 7.04 -19.06
N ALA A 158 -11.95 7.75 -18.56
CA ALA A 158 -13.29 7.81 -19.14
C ALA A 158 -13.74 9.27 -19.26
N ASP A 159 -14.14 9.67 -20.46
CA ASP A 159 -14.69 11.00 -20.71
C ASP A 159 -16.22 11.04 -20.53
N THR A 160 -16.80 12.24 -20.64
CA THR A 160 -18.23 12.47 -20.48
C THR A 160 -19.08 11.99 -21.67
N HIS A 161 -18.45 11.64 -22.79
CA HIS A 161 -19.09 11.15 -24.01
C HIS A 161 -19.06 9.62 -24.12
N GLY A 162 -18.46 8.93 -23.15
CA GLY A 162 -18.34 7.48 -23.11
C GLY A 162 -17.09 6.93 -23.80
N ASN A 163 -16.18 7.79 -24.25
CA ASN A 163 -14.89 7.33 -24.75
C ASN A 163 -14.00 6.89 -23.58
N THR A 164 -13.19 5.86 -23.82
CA THR A 164 -12.32 5.29 -22.80
C THR A 164 -10.92 5.03 -23.34
N MET A 165 -9.93 5.14 -22.47
CA MET A 165 -8.54 4.83 -22.75
C MET A 165 -7.97 4.00 -21.60
N SER A 166 -7.10 3.04 -21.90
CA SER A 166 -6.43 2.22 -20.89
C SER A 166 -4.92 2.20 -21.10
N HIS A 167 -4.17 2.19 -20.00
CA HIS A 167 -2.71 2.11 -20.00
C HIS A 167 -2.25 0.84 -19.30
N PHE A 168 -1.30 0.13 -19.90
CA PHE A 168 -0.76 -1.12 -19.39
C PHE A 168 0.68 -0.92 -18.90
N HIS A 169 1.02 -1.58 -17.80
CA HIS A 169 2.28 -1.42 -17.09
C HIS A 169 2.98 -2.78 -16.90
N PRO A 170 4.31 -2.82 -16.77
CA PRO A 170 4.98 -3.99 -16.24
C PRO A 170 4.64 -4.16 -14.75
N ALA A 171 4.32 -5.39 -14.34
CA ALA A 171 4.11 -5.71 -12.94
C ALA A 171 5.39 -5.43 -12.12
N LYS A 172 5.24 -4.76 -10.99
CA LYS A 172 6.34 -4.49 -10.07
C LYS A 172 5.93 -4.78 -8.63
N ARG A 173 6.69 -5.66 -7.99
CA ARG A 173 6.61 -5.94 -6.56
C ARG A 173 8.01 -5.79 -5.97
N LEU A 174 8.14 -4.92 -4.98
CA LEU A 174 9.38 -4.79 -4.22
C LEU A 174 9.40 -5.81 -3.09
N ALA A 175 10.56 -6.38 -2.78
CA ALA A 175 10.75 -7.23 -1.61
C ALA A 175 11.19 -6.38 -0.41
N SER A 176 10.71 -6.69 0.80
CA SER A 176 11.36 -6.24 2.03
C SER A 176 12.50 -7.21 2.37
N THR A 177 13.70 -6.69 2.60
CA THR A 177 14.94 -7.48 2.54
C THR A 177 15.32 -8.15 3.87
N TRP A 178 14.69 -7.84 5.01
CA TRP A 178 15.35 -8.07 6.31
C TRP A 178 14.68 -9.05 7.29
N CYS A 179 13.38 -9.33 7.19
CA CYS A 179 12.71 -10.28 8.11
C CYS A 179 12.88 -11.77 7.74
N ARG A 180 14.10 -12.24 7.40
CA ARG A 180 14.40 -13.69 7.27
C ARG A 180 15.39 -14.24 8.30
N THR A 181 16.07 -13.42 9.11
CA THR A 181 17.30 -13.88 9.79
C THR A 181 17.22 -14.00 11.32
N ARG A 182 16.05 -13.96 11.99
CA ARG A 182 15.99 -14.13 13.46
C ARG A 182 14.92 -15.06 14.06
N MET A 183 14.27 -15.91 13.26
CA MET A 183 13.40 -16.99 13.79
C MET A 183 14.06 -18.38 13.78
N ALA A 184 15.37 -18.47 13.56
CA ALA A 184 16.12 -19.71 13.70
C ALA A 184 17.11 -19.61 14.88
N ALA A 185 16.61 -19.43 16.10
CA ALA A 185 17.44 -19.55 17.30
C ALA A 185 16.68 -20.19 18.46
N ARG A 186 16.94 -21.50 18.64
CA ARG A 186 16.91 -22.31 19.87
C ARG A 186 15.56 -22.74 20.46
N SER A 187 15.20 -24.00 20.19
CA SER A 187 14.67 -24.90 21.24
C SER A 187 15.85 -25.42 22.08
N PRO A 188 15.84 -25.37 23.42
CA PRO A 188 16.85 -26.02 24.24
C PRO A 188 16.55 -27.51 24.35
N SER A 189 17.44 -28.33 23.78
CA SER A 189 17.49 -29.78 24.03
C SER A 189 17.70 -30.02 25.53
N HIS A 190 16.70 -30.54 26.23
CA HIS A 190 16.90 -31.12 27.56
C HIS A 190 17.56 -32.50 27.38
N GLY A 191 18.86 -32.55 27.66
CA GLY A 191 19.56 -33.80 27.90
C GLY A 191 19.20 -34.32 29.28
N ALA A 192 18.61 -35.51 29.35
CA ALA A 192 18.61 -36.33 30.55
C ALA A 192 19.62 -37.46 30.33
N GLY A 193 20.78 -37.33 30.97
CA GLY A 193 21.69 -38.46 31.17
C GLY A 193 21.32 -39.20 32.44
N SER A 194 21.41 -40.53 32.40
CA SER A 194 21.67 -41.33 33.60
C SER A 194 22.27 -42.68 33.22
N ASN A 195 23.56 -42.78 33.52
CA ASN A 195 24.45 -43.90 33.83
C ASN A 195 24.01 -45.37 33.67
N ALA A 196 24.98 -46.13 33.15
CA ALA A 196 25.20 -47.57 33.31
C ALA A 196 25.28 -47.99 34.80
N PRO A 197 25.24 -49.29 35.13
CA PRO A 197 26.33 -50.23 34.77
C PRO A 197 26.01 -51.24 33.67
#